data_AF-A0A5C4XQY4-F1
#
_entry.id   AF-A0A5C4XQY4-F1
#
_cell.length_a   1.000
_cell.length_b   1.000
_cell.length_c   1.000
_cell.angle_alpha   90.00
_cell.angle_beta   90.00
_cell.angle_gamma   90.00
#
_symmetry.space_group_name_H-M   'P 1'
#
loop_
_entity.id
_entity.type
_entity.pdbx_description
1 polymer ?
#
loop_
_entity_poly.entity_id
_entity_poly.type
_entity_poly.pdbx_seq_one_letter_code
_entity_poly.pdbx_strand_id
1 'polypeptide(L)'
;MDKDQVIAKLREHETELRAAGAERMSIFGSVARGEATEDFDIDLSKGSLTRIRDILENGSAALAYTKGMDFEAYMGNGLVRDATERCFTRIAEAGAKLGSLAVELFPNHDWLAMRHLGNVLCHDYDGVLDETIWSMITDRLPPLIVELETFLAQYPEDQETL
;
A
#
# COMPACT_ATOMS: atom_id res chain seq x y z
N MET A 1 3.16 -11.86 20.57
CA MET A 1 2.42 -13.15 20.51
C MET A 1 2.64 -13.73 19.12
N ASP A 2 3.08 -14.98 19.00
CA ASP A 2 3.33 -15.60 17.69
C ASP A 2 2.04 -16.19 17.06
N LYS A 3 2.10 -16.54 15.77
CA LYS A 3 0.96 -17.09 15.02
C LYS A 3 0.31 -18.29 15.71
N ASP A 4 1.11 -19.20 16.25
CA ASP A 4 0.62 -20.45 16.83
C ASP A 4 -0.07 -20.20 18.17
N GLN A 5 0.45 -19.25 18.96
CA GLN A 5 -0.19 -18.77 20.17
C GLN A 5 -1.56 -18.13 19.87
N VAL A 6 -1.68 -17.33 18.81
CA VAL A 6 -2.97 -16.73 18.42
C VAL A 6 -3.96 -17.81 17.98
N ILE A 7 -3.54 -18.77 17.15
CA ILE A 7 -4.41 -19.88 16.72
C ILE A 7 -4.87 -20.71 17.92
N ALA A 8 -3.96 -21.02 18.85
CA ALA A 8 -4.29 -21.78 20.05
C ALA A 8 -5.33 -21.05 20.90
N LYS A 9 -5.16 -19.73 21.09
CA LYS A 9 -6.11 -18.90 21.83
C LYS A 9 -7.48 -18.83 21.15
N LEU A 10 -7.53 -18.66 19.84
CA LEU A 10 -8.79 -18.65 19.08
C LEU A 10 -9.52 -20.00 19.15
N ARG A 11 -8.78 -21.11 19.15
CA ARG A 11 -9.35 -22.46 19.33
C ARG A 11 -9.89 -22.69 20.74
N GLU A 12 -9.19 -22.19 21.76
CA GLU A 12 -9.63 -22.25 23.16
C GLU A 12 -11.02 -21.60 23.33
N HIS A 13 -11.27 -20.50 22.63
CA HIS A 13 -12.52 -19.73 22.70
C HIS A 13 -13.51 -20.03 21.56
N GLU A 14 -13.34 -21.13 20.81
CA GLU A 14 -14.16 -21.42 19.62
C GLU A 14 -15.67 -21.43 19.92
N THR A 15 -16.08 -22.05 21.03
CA THR A 15 -17.49 -22.16 21.41
C THR A 15 -18.12 -20.79 21.66
N GLU A 16 -17.40 -19.89 22.31
CA GLU A 16 -17.85 -18.52 22.59
C GLU A 16 -17.96 -17.70 21.31
N LEU A 17 -16.96 -17.83 20.43
CA LEU A 17 -16.93 -17.16 19.12
C LEU A 17 -18.09 -17.61 18.23
N ARG A 18 -18.39 -18.91 18.21
CA ARG A 18 -19.57 -19.45 17.49
C ARG A 18 -20.88 -18.98 18.10
N ALA A 19 -20.99 -18.94 19.43
CA ALA A 19 -22.18 -18.41 20.10
C ALA A 19 -22.40 -16.92 19.80
N ALA A 20 -21.33 -16.18 19.53
CA ALA A 20 -21.37 -14.79 19.07
C ALA A 20 -21.65 -14.63 17.56
N GLY A 21 -21.85 -15.73 16.81
CA GLY A 21 -22.20 -15.72 15.39
C GLY A 21 -21.02 -15.77 14.41
N ALA A 22 -19.79 -16.01 14.89
CA ALA A 22 -18.64 -16.17 14.00
C ALA A 22 -18.67 -17.54 13.31
N GLU A 23 -18.85 -17.55 11.98
CA GLU A 23 -18.82 -18.77 11.17
C GLU A 23 -17.41 -19.12 10.68
N ARG A 24 -16.59 -18.10 10.42
CA ARG A 24 -15.20 -18.24 9.96
C ARG A 24 -14.34 -17.14 10.54
N MET A 25 -13.13 -17.52 10.97
CA MET A 25 -12.10 -16.57 11.41
C MET A 25 -10.81 -16.82 10.65
N SER A 26 -10.04 -15.77 10.44
CA SER A 26 -8.76 -15.81 9.73
C SER A 26 -7.79 -14.85 10.40
N ILE A 27 -6.52 -15.23 10.46
CA ILE A 27 -5.45 -14.37 10.99
C ILE A 27 -4.70 -13.80 9.79
N PHE A 28 -4.56 -12.48 9.76
CA PHE A 28 -3.84 -11.75 8.73
C PHE A 28 -2.72 -10.90 9.36
N GLY A 29 -2.01 -10.15 8.52
CA GLY A 29 -1.04 -9.18 8.99
C GLY A 29 0.30 -9.78 9.45
N SER A 30 1.06 -8.97 10.19
CA SER A 30 2.40 -9.31 10.67
C SER A 30 2.41 -10.58 11.53
N VAL A 31 1.35 -10.81 12.32
CA VAL A 31 1.19 -12.04 13.13
C VAL A 31 1.10 -13.28 12.24
N ALA A 32 0.32 -13.23 11.15
CA ALA A 32 0.22 -14.35 10.21
C ALA A 32 1.53 -14.63 9.46
N ARG A 33 2.35 -13.59 9.24
CA ARG A 33 3.66 -13.67 8.56
C ARG A 33 4.84 -13.95 9.51
N GLY A 34 4.61 -13.96 10.83
CA GLY A 34 5.70 -14.11 11.82
C GLY A 34 6.56 -12.85 11.99
N GLU A 35 6.06 -11.70 11.55
CA GLU A 35 6.73 -10.39 11.57
C GLU A 35 6.16 -9.47 12.68
N ALA A 36 5.28 -9.97 13.55
CA ALA A 36 4.62 -9.15 14.56
C ALA A 36 5.59 -8.71 15.67
N THR A 37 5.70 -7.39 15.84
CA THR A 37 6.30 -6.75 17.01
C THR A 37 5.20 -6.40 18.03
N GLU A 38 5.59 -6.03 19.25
CA GLU A 38 4.66 -5.71 20.36
C GLU A 38 3.76 -4.49 20.09
N ASP A 39 4.01 -3.71 19.02
CA ASP A 39 3.29 -2.45 18.73
C ASP A 39 2.03 -2.60 17.85
N PHE A 40 1.69 -3.81 17.36
CA PHE A 40 0.58 -4.00 16.40
C PHE A 40 -0.44 -5.06 16.84
N ASP A 41 -1.57 -4.62 17.40
CA ASP A 41 -2.59 -5.50 17.99
C ASP A 41 -3.81 -5.82 17.09
N ILE A 42 -4.09 -5.02 16.05
CA ILE A 42 -5.31 -5.18 15.21
C ILE A 42 -5.02 -4.80 13.74
N ASP A 43 -5.27 -5.71 12.79
CA ASP A 43 -5.20 -5.44 11.33
C ASP A 43 -6.62 -5.45 10.73
N LEU A 44 -7.25 -4.27 10.64
CA LEU A 44 -8.48 -4.09 9.86
C LEU A 44 -8.10 -4.01 8.38
N SER A 45 -8.23 -5.12 7.67
CA SER A 45 -7.92 -5.16 6.25
C SER A 45 -9.01 -4.44 5.44
N LYS A 46 -8.68 -3.31 4.80
CA LYS A 46 -9.45 -2.77 3.65
C LYS A 46 -9.68 -3.90 2.60
N GLY A 47 -10.58 -3.72 1.65
CA GLY A 47 -10.70 -4.62 0.49
C GLY A 47 -9.63 -4.38 -0.60
N SER A 48 -9.44 -5.32 -1.52
CA SER A 48 -8.40 -5.24 -2.58
C SER A 48 -8.66 -4.08 -3.55
N LEU A 49 -9.90 -3.87 -4.00
CA LEU A 49 -10.26 -2.73 -4.85
C LEU A 49 -10.04 -1.41 -4.13
N THR A 50 -10.34 -1.33 -2.83
CA THR A 50 -10.06 -0.13 -2.03
C THR A 50 -8.56 0.22 -2.02
N ARG A 51 -7.66 -0.76 -1.96
CA ARG A 51 -6.22 -0.51 -2.05
C ARG A 51 -5.78 -0.06 -3.44
N ILE A 52 -6.37 -0.61 -4.47
CA ILE A 52 -6.09 -0.19 -5.85
C ILE A 52 -6.54 1.28 -6.03
N ARG A 53 -7.70 1.65 -5.47
CA ARG A 53 -8.14 3.06 -5.40
C ARG A 53 -7.19 3.94 -4.59
N ASP A 54 -6.71 3.47 -3.42
CA ASP A 54 -5.73 4.21 -2.62
C ASP A 54 -4.44 4.51 -3.45
N ILE A 55 -3.96 3.54 -4.24
CA ILE A 55 -2.80 3.73 -5.12
C ILE A 55 -3.10 4.77 -6.21
N LEU A 56 -4.25 4.63 -6.89
CA LEU A 56 -4.69 5.57 -7.93
C LEU A 56 -4.79 6.99 -7.38
N GLU A 57 -5.44 7.18 -6.23
CA GLU A 57 -5.62 8.50 -5.61
C GLU A 57 -4.27 9.16 -5.30
N ASN A 58 -3.35 8.42 -4.65
CA ASN A 58 -2.07 8.97 -4.25
C ASN A 58 -1.13 9.21 -5.44
N GLY A 59 -1.15 8.35 -6.46
CA GLY A 59 -0.34 8.57 -7.66
C GLY A 59 -0.86 9.74 -8.49
N SER A 60 -2.18 9.87 -8.64
CA SER A 60 -2.79 11.04 -9.28
C SER A 60 -2.51 12.35 -8.52
N ALA A 61 -2.52 12.31 -7.19
CA ALA A 61 -2.14 13.46 -6.36
C ALA A 61 -0.67 13.85 -6.59
N ALA A 62 0.25 12.89 -6.60
CA ALA A 62 1.66 13.15 -6.87
C ALA A 62 1.87 13.81 -8.25
N LEU A 63 1.22 13.30 -9.31
CA LEU A 63 1.25 13.90 -10.64
C LEU A 63 0.65 15.32 -10.68
N ALA A 64 -0.39 15.57 -9.89
CA ALA A 64 -1.01 16.89 -9.80
C ALA A 64 -0.11 17.91 -9.09
N TYR A 65 0.56 17.52 -8.00
CA TYR A 65 1.47 18.39 -7.24
C TYR A 65 2.70 18.81 -8.05
N THR A 66 3.19 17.95 -8.92
CA THR A 66 4.38 18.19 -9.75
C THR A 66 4.05 18.70 -11.15
N LYS A 67 2.78 18.97 -11.45
CA LYS A 67 2.36 19.37 -12.78
C LYS A 67 3.08 20.64 -13.25
N GLY A 68 3.81 20.52 -14.36
CA GLY A 68 4.54 21.63 -14.98
C GLY A 68 5.85 21.98 -14.27
N MET A 69 6.28 21.19 -13.29
CA MET A 69 7.60 21.32 -12.68
C MET A 69 8.64 20.56 -13.50
N ASP A 70 9.85 21.08 -13.53
CA ASP A 70 11.05 20.29 -13.81
C ASP A 70 11.71 19.88 -12.49
N PHE A 71 12.83 19.16 -12.58
CA PHE A 71 13.53 18.68 -11.39
C PHE A 71 14.06 19.81 -10.50
N GLU A 72 14.51 20.93 -11.09
CA GLU A 72 15.01 22.07 -10.31
C GLU A 72 13.87 22.73 -9.52
N ALA A 73 12.72 22.93 -10.16
CA ALA A 73 11.53 23.46 -9.50
C ALA A 73 11.01 22.52 -8.39
N TYR A 74 11.06 21.21 -8.61
CA TYR A 74 10.74 20.19 -7.60
C TYR A 74 11.69 20.29 -6.40
N MET A 75 13.01 20.32 -6.64
CA MET A 75 14.03 20.45 -5.59
C MET A 75 13.92 21.75 -4.80
N GLY A 76 13.48 22.83 -5.46
CA GLY A 76 13.23 24.13 -4.83
C GLY A 76 11.97 24.21 -3.97
N ASN A 77 11.13 23.16 -3.95
CA ASN A 77 9.81 23.19 -3.31
C ASN A 77 9.65 22.09 -2.26
N GLY A 78 10.07 22.38 -1.01
CA GLY A 78 9.97 21.44 0.11
C GLY A 78 8.56 20.89 0.36
N LEU A 79 7.52 21.72 0.22
CA LEU A 79 6.15 21.27 0.44
C LEU A 79 5.72 20.20 -0.58
N VAL A 80 6.10 20.38 -1.85
CA VAL A 80 5.78 19.40 -2.90
C VAL A 80 6.57 18.11 -2.68
N ARG A 81 7.84 18.19 -2.27
CA ARG A 81 8.64 17.00 -1.94
C ARG A 81 7.99 16.20 -0.81
N ASP A 82 7.73 16.84 0.34
CA ASP A 82 7.05 16.21 1.48
C ASP A 82 5.70 15.58 1.07
N ALA A 83 4.92 16.28 0.23
CA ALA A 83 3.64 15.79 -0.25
C ALA A 83 3.78 14.56 -1.15
N THR A 84 4.75 14.57 -2.09
CA THR A 84 5.00 13.44 -2.98
C THR A 84 5.57 12.24 -2.24
N GLU A 85 6.47 12.43 -1.28
CA GLU A 85 6.98 11.39 -0.40
C GLU A 85 5.83 10.71 0.35
N ARG A 86 4.91 11.51 0.92
CA ARG A 86 3.73 10.98 1.60
C ARG A 86 2.82 10.16 0.67
N CYS A 87 2.67 10.59 -0.57
CA CYS A 87 1.95 9.81 -1.59
C CYS A 87 2.64 8.46 -1.82
N PHE A 88 3.96 8.43 -2.01
CA PHE A 88 4.72 7.19 -2.23
C PHE A 88 4.69 6.25 -1.03
N THR A 89 4.74 6.75 0.21
CA THR A 89 4.57 5.91 1.42
C THR A 89 3.24 5.16 1.38
N ARG A 90 2.14 5.86 1.04
CA ARG A 90 0.80 5.26 0.98
C ARG A 90 0.66 4.28 -0.18
N ILE A 91 1.23 4.60 -1.34
CA ILE A 91 1.26 3.70 -2.51
C ILE A 91 2.01 2.41 -2.15
N ALA A 92 3.20 2.53 -1.54
CA ALA A 92 4.02 1.40 -1.14
C ALA A 92 3.31 0.51 -0.11
N GLU A 93 2.62 1.11 0.88
CA GLU A 93 1.84 0.38 1.86
C GLU A 93 0.67 -0.38 1.21
N ALA A 94 -0.09 0.28 0.33
CA ALA A 94 -1.20 -0.35 -0.38
C ALA A 94 -0.73 -1.49 -1.28
N GLY A 95 0.36 -1.29 -2.03
CA GLY A 95 0.98 -2.33 -2.86
C GLY A 95 1.50 -3.51 -2.03
N ALA A 96 2.18 -3.25 -0.91
CA ALA A 96 2.66 -4.30 0.00
C ALA A 96 1.51 -5.12 0.58
N LYS A 97 0.37 -4.48 0.89
CA LYS A 97 -0.83 -5.16 1.38
C LYS A 97 -1.60 -5.92 0.30
N LEU A 98 -1.49 -5.54 -0.98
CA LEU A 98 -2.02 -6.32 -2.11
C LEU A 98 -1.21 -7.61 -2.33
N GLY A 99 0.09 -7.62 -2.04
CA GLY A 99 0.91 -8.82 -2.12
C GLY A 99 1.00 -9.38 -3.53
N SER A 100 0.81 -10.70 -3.71
CA SER A 100 0.91 -11.34 -5.04
C SER A 100 -0.12 -10.81 -6.03
N LEU A 101 -1.29 -10.38 -5.54
CA LEU A 101 -2.36 -9.84 -6.37
C LEU A 101 -1.92 -8.62 -7.18
N ALA A 102 -1.03 -7.78 -6.64
CA ALA A 102 -0.51 -6.64 -7.37
C ALA A 102 0.31 -7.07 -8.59
N VAL A 103 1.14 -8.10 -8.44
CA VAL A 103 1.95 -8.67 -9.52
C VAL A 103 1.08 -9.42 -10.53
N GLU A 104 0.04 -10.12 -10.06
CA GLU A 104 -0.90 -10.85 -10.91
C GLU A 104 -1.73 -9.91 -11.80
N LEU A 105 -2.20 -8.78 -11.25
CA LEU A 105 -3.03 -7.81 -11.97
C LEU A 105 -2.22 -6.82 -12.80
N PHE A 106 -1.06 -6.39 -12.30
CA PHE A 106 -0.25 -5.33 -12.89
C PHE A 106 1.23 -5.77 -13.02
N PRO A 107 1.52 -6.79 -13.85
CA PRO A 107 2.83 -7.45 -13.91
C PRO A 107 3.95 -6.59 -14.49
N ASN A 108 3.63 -5.49 -15.16
CA ASN A 108 4.61 -4.61 -15.80
C ASN A 108 5.28 -3.62 -14.83
N HIS A 109 4.85 -3.59 -13.56
CA HIS A 109 5.34 -2.65 -12.56
C HIS A 109 6.20 -3.34 -11.50
N ASP A 110 7.26 -2.67 -11.08
CA ASP A 110 8.18 -3.19 -10.07
C ASP A 110 7.66 -2.93 -8.65
N TRP A 111 6.78 -3.81 -8.20
CA TRP A 111 6.19 -3.78 -6.87
C TRP A 111 7.21 -3.97 -5.75
N LEU A 112 8.32 -4.66 -6.03
CA LEU A 112 9.40 -4.84 -5.06
C LEU A 112 10.15 -3.54 -4.84
N ALA A 113 10.51 -2.83 -5.92
CA ALA A 113 11.12 -1.51 -5.83
C ALA A 113 10.20 -0.52 -5.11
N MET A 114 8.89 -0.55 -5.39
CA MET A 114 7.91 0.32 -4.72
C MET A 114 7.82 0.04 -3.21
N ARG A 115 7.86 -1.24 -2.80
CA ARG A 115 7.94 -1.61 -1.38
C ARG A 115 9.24 -1.17 -0.74
N HIS A 116 10.38 -1.35 -1.42
CA HIS A 116 11.68 -0.90 -0.91
C HIS A 116 11.70 0.62 -0.73
N LEU A 117 11.17 1.39 -1.67
CA LEU A 117 11.03 2.85 -1.53
C LEU A 117 10.25 3.20 -0.25
N GLY A 118 9.08 2.57 -0.03
CA GLY A 118 8.28 2.81 1.17
C GLY A 118 9.04 2.55 2.46
N ASN A 119 9.86 1.49 2.50
CA ASN A 119 10.71 1.21 3.66
C ASN A 119 11.78 2.28 3.87
N VAL A 120 12.44 2.74 2.81
CA VAL A 120 13.49 3.77 2.92
C VAL A 120 12.91 5.10 3.39
N LEU A 121 11.75 5.51 2.84
CA LEU A 121 11.03 6.73 3.25
C LEU A 121 10.64 6.75 4.74
N CYS A 122 10.53 5.57 5.37
CA CYS A 122 10.21 5.46 6.80
C CYS A 122 11.44 5.47 7.72
N HIS A 123 12.67 5.31 7.19
CA HIS A 123 13.83 4.95 8.02
C HIS A 123 15.05 5.89 8.00
N ASP A 124 15.27 6.76 7.00
CA ASP A 124 16.03 8.03 7.08
C ASP A 124 16.21 8.63 5.67
N TYR A 125 16.31 9.97 5.57
CA TYR A 125 16.38 10.70 4.29
C TYR A 125 17.82 11.06 3.89
N ASP A 126 18.31 10.46 2.80
CA ASP A 126 19.49 10.95 2.06
C ASP A 126 19.06 11.53 0.71
N GLY A 127 19.75 12.57 0.21
CA GLY A 127 19.42 13.29 -1.04
C GLY A 127 19.39 12.44 -2.33
N VAL A 128 19.79 11.17 -2.28
CA VAL A 128 19.66 10.17 -3.36
C VAL A 128 18.18 9.79 -3.59
N LEU A 129 17.30 10.05 -2.62
CA LEU A 129 15.86 9.77 -2.71
C LEU A 129 15.13 10.70 -3.68
N ASP A 130 15.53 11.97 -3.77
CA ASP A 130 14.82 12.97 -4.56
C ASP A 130 14.83 12.64 -6.06
N GLU A 131 15.98 12.22 -6.61
CA GLU A 131 16.10 11.80 -8.01
C GLU A 131 15.27 10.53 -8.30
N THR A 132 15.25 9.61 -7.33
CA THR A 132 14.49 8.36 -7.44
C THR A 132 12.99 8.64 -7.47
N ILE A 133 12.50 9.46 -6.53
CA ILE A 133 11.09 9.88 -6.47
C ILE A 133 10.72 10.63 -7.75
N TRP A 134 11.57 11.56 -8.20
CA TRP A 134 11.31 12.30 -9.42
C TRP A 134 11.19 11.39 -10.65
N SER A 135 12.12 10.46 -10.87
CA SER A 135 12.01 9.49 -11.97
C SER A 135 10.77 8.60 -11.84
N MET A 136 10.37 8.21 -10.63
CA MET A 136 9.11 7.48 -10.45
C MET A 136 7.90 8.32 -10.83
N ILE A 137 7.87 9.60 -10.48
CA ILE A 137 6.79 10.53 -10.85
C ILE A 137 6.73 10.72 -12.36
N THR A 138 7.86 10.89 -13.05
CA THR A 138 7.87 11.19 -14.48
C THR A 138 7.74 9.96 -15.37
N ASP A 139 8.28 8.82 -14.93
CA ASP A 139 8.48 7.66 -15.83
C ASP A 139 7.63 6.45 -15.44
N ARG A 140 7.27 6.29 -14.16
CA ARG A 140 6.65 5.05 -13.64
C ARG A 140 5.20 5.22 -13.22
N LEU A 141 4.86 6.29 -12.52
CA LEU A 141 3.49 6.57 -12.11
C LEU A 141 2.54 6.76 -13.29
N PRO A 142 2.87 7.50 -14.37
CA PRO A 142 1.92 7.74 -15.44
C PRO A 142 1.34 6.46 -16.09
N PRO A 143 2.16 5.46 -16.50
CA PRO A 143 1.59 4.23 -17.06
C PRO A 143 0.81 3.41 -16.02
N LEU A 144 1.24 3.39 -14.74
CA LEU A 144 0.50 2.70 -13.68
C LEU A 144 -0.90 3.30 -13.52
N ILE A 145 -1.02 4.62 -13.47
CA ILE A 145 -2.31 5.31 -13.29
C ILE A 145 -3.30 4.95 -14.40
N VAL A 146 -2.84 4.95 -15.65
CA VAL A 146 -3.68 4.57 -16.80
C VAL A 146 -4.19 3.12 -16.67
N GLU A 147 -3.33 2.19 -16.25
CA GLU A 147 -3.71 0.79 -16.04
C GLU A 147 -4.72 0.65 -14.89
N LEU A 148 -4.51 1.37 -13.78
CA LEU A 148 -5.41 1.33 -12.62
C LEU A 148 -6.79 1.91 -12.94
N GLU A 149 -6.85 3.04 -13.65
CA GLU A 149 -8.11 3.64 -14.10
C GLU A 149 -8.89 2.68 -15.00
N THR A 150 -8.22 2.06 -15.96
CA THR A 150 -8.83 1.09 -16.88
C THR A 150 -9.34 -0.15 -16.14
N PHE A 151 -8.58 -0.61 -15.15
CA PHE A 151 -8.97 -1.74 -14.31
C PHE A 151 -10.19 -1.42 -13.45
N LEU A 152 -10.15 -0.30 -12.73
CA LEU A 152 -11.21 0.10 -11.80
C LEU A 152 -12.54 0.47 -12.49
N ALA A 153 -12.50 0.93 -13.75
CA ALA A 153 -13.70 1.21 -14.53
C ALA A 153 -14.64 0.00 -14.73
N GLN A 154 -14.15 -1.22 -14.44
CA GLN A 154 -14.92 -2.47 -14.52
C GLN A 154 -15.71 -2.77 -13.24
N TYR A 155 -15.49 -2.02 -12.16
CA TYR A 155 -16.04 -2.29 -10.84
C TYR A 155 -16.83 -1.08 -10.31
N PRO A 156 -17.97 -1.28 -9.63
CA PRO A 156 -18.67 -0.22 -8.91
C PRO A 156 -17.80 0.43 -7.84
N GLU A 157 -18.00 1.73 -7.57
CA GLU A 157 -17.23 2.49 -6.59
C GLU A 157 -17.33 1.94 -5.15
N ASP A 158 -18.47 1.36 -4.79
CA ASP A 158 -18.73 0.76 -3.49
C ASP A 158 -18.22 -0.68 -3.34
N GLN A 159 -17.75 -1.31 -4.43
CA GLN A 159 -17.16 -2.64 -4.36
C GLN A 159 -15.76 -2.57 -3.76
N GLU A 160 -15.56 -3.18 -2.59
CA GLU A 160 -14.28 -3.13 -1.88
C GLU A 160 -13.31 -4.26 -2.28
N THR A 161 -13.80 -5.40 -2.73
CA THR A 161 -12.99 -6.60 -3.03
C THR A 161 -13.25 -7.13 -4.43
N LEU A 162 -12.23 -7.76 -5.03
CA LEU A 162 -12.34 -8.50 -6.29
C LEU A 162 -13.21 -9.75 -6.18
#